data_AF-W7YD52-F1
#
_entry.id   AF-W7YD52-F1
#
_cell.length_a   1.000
_cell.length_b   1.000
_cell.length_c   1.000
_cell.angle_alpha   90.00
_cell.angle_beta   90.00
_cell.angle_gamma   90.00
#
_symmetry.space_group_name_H-M   'P 1'
#
loop_
_entity.id
_entity.type
_entity.pdbx_description
1 polymer ?
#
loop_
_entity_poly.entity_id
_entity_poly.type
_entity_poly.pdbx_seq_one_letter_code
_entity_poly.pdbx_strand_id
1 'polypeptide(L)'
;MSLTYEERRETILAQVDIDGKVQVHALATLFNVSTETIRRDLDRLEKEGRLRKVYGGAVRIRSEMIEPTFLKRSQMHQSEKQVIGKLAASLVEYGETVILDNGTTTLEIMRHLKDRADVTVITNAVPILTCALEEFQGKIIFAGGEVNPSYQPQRA
;
A
#
# COMPACT_ATOMS: atom_id res chain seq x y z
N MET A 1 39.60 -3.12 17.10
CA MET A 1 39.14 -3.88 15.91
C MET A 1 37.95 -3.15 15.34
N SER A 2 37.85 -2.98 14.02
CA SER A 2 36.64 -2.43 13.40
C SER A 2 35.49 -3.44 13.56
N LEU A 3 34.31 -2.95 13.93
CA LEU A 3 33.09 -3.77 14.01
C LEU A 3 32.86 -4.52 12.69
N THR A 4 32.26 -5.71 12.77
CA THR A 4 31.82 -6.46 11.59
C THR A 4 30.64 -5.79 10.91
N TYR A 5 30.32 -6.20 9.68
CA TYR A 5 29.11 -5.71 9.00
C TYR A 5 27.84 -6.02 9.78
N GLU A 6 27.70 -7.22 10.34
CA GLU A 6 26.49 -7.64 11.06
C GLU A 6 26.26 -6.80 12.33
N GLU A 7 27.31 -6.48 13.08
CA GLU A 7 27.20 -5.62 14.27
C GLU A 7 26.80 -4.18 13.90
N ARG A 8 27.35 -3.64 12.80
CA ARG A 8 26.98 -2.32 12.29
C ARG A 8 25.55 -2.31 11.76
N ARG A 9 25.14 -3.36 11.04
CA ARG A 9 23.78 -3.55 10.51
C ARG A 9 22.73 -3.43 11.60
N GLU A 10 22.85 -4.21 12.67
CA GLU A 10 21.87 -4.21 13.77
C GLU A 10 21.76 -2.83 14.42
N THR A 11 22.91 -2.18 14.63
CA THR A 11 22.95 -0.83 15.21
C THR A 11 22.32 0.23 14.29
N ILE A 12 22.63 0.18 12.98
CA ILE A 12 22.07 1.11 11.99
C ILE A 12 20.55 0.98 11.92
N LEU A 13 20.04 -0.25 11.89
CA LEU A 13 18.60 -0.50 11.82
C LEU A 13 17.89 -0.03 13.09
N ALA A 14 18.45 -0.32 14.27
CA ALA A 14 17.92 0.18 15.53
C ALA A 14 17.86 1.72 15.56
N GLN A 15 18.94 2.38 15.12
CA GLN A 15 18.98 3.85 15.10
C GLN A 15 17.96 4.43 14.10
N VAL A 16 17.82 3.82 12.92
CA VAL A 16 16.82 4.23 11.92
C VAL A 16 15.39 4.02 12.43
N ASP A 17 15.14 2.97 13.21
CA ASP A 17 13.81 2.69 13.78
C ASP A 17 13.44 3.68 14.90
N ILE A 18 14.41 4.10 15.72
CA ILE A 18 14.21 5.07 16.81
C ILE A 18 14.11 6.50 16.28
N ASP A 19 15.08 6.95 15.49
CA ASP A 19 15.21 8.35 15.07
C ASP A 19 14.51 8.65 13.73
N GLY A 20 14.07 7.61 13.01
CA GLY A 20 13.52 7.71 11.66
C GLY A 20 14.55 7.99 10.57
N LYS A 21 15.80 8.35 10.92
CA LYS A 21 16.88 8.67 10.00
C LYS A 21 18.26 8.48 10.63
N VAL A 22 19.27 8.27 9.79
CA VAL A 22 20.69 8.22 10.17
C VAL A 22 21.54 9.01 9.18
N GLN A 23 22.70 9.49 9.63
CA GLN A 23 23.66 10.22 8.81
C GLN A 23 24.96 9.45 8.64
N VAL A 24 25.51 9.45 7.42
CA VAL A 24 26.73 8.72 7.06
C VAL A 24 27.91 9.14 7.93
N HIS A 25 28.10 10.45 8.16
CA HIS A 25 29.21 10.97 8.96
C HIS A 25 29.11 10.60 10.44
N ALA A 26 27.89 10.59 11.00
CA ALA A 26 27.65 10.19 12.38
C ALA A 26 27.96 8.70 12.58
N LEU A 27 27.48 7.84 11.68
CA LEU A 27 27.75 6.40 11.72
C LEU A 27 29.23 6.07 11.49
N ALA A 28 29.90 6.79 10.59
CA ALA A 28 31.33 6.60 10.33
C ALA A 28 32.17 6.90 11.57
N THR A 29 31.81 7.98 12.29
CA THR A 29 32.44 8.35 13.57
C THR A 29 32.12 7.31 14.65
N LEU A 30 30.85 6.92 14.78
CA LEU A 30 30.38 5.95 15.79
C LEU A 30 31.10 4.60 15.67
N PHE A 31 31.25 4.09 14.44
CA PHE A 31 31.86 2.78 14.20
C PHE A 31 33.37 2.83 13.94
N ASN A 32 33.96 4.03 13.94
CA ASN A 32 35.36 4.27 13.60
C ASN A 32 35.76 3.62 12.26
N VAL A 33 34.97 3.89 11.22
CA VAL A 33 35.18 3.41 9.84
C VAL A 33 35.08 4.56 8.84
N SER A 34 35.50 4.32 7.60
CA SER A 34 35.36 5.33 6.54
C SER A 34 33.89 5.60 6.20
N THR A 35 33.57 6.81 5.75
CA THR A 35 32.24 7.12 5.19
C THR A 35 31.88 6.21 4.01
N GLU A 36 32.87 5.74 3.28
CA GLU A 36 32.68 4.82 2.14
C GLU A 36 32.20 3.44 2.61
N THR A 37 32.72 2.95 3.74
CA THR A 37 32.24 1.72 4.39
C THR A 37 30.76 1.86 4.76
N ILE A 38 30.36 2.97 5.37
CA ILE A 38 28.95 3.23 5.72
C ILE A 38 28.07 3.34 4.48
N ARG A 39 28.52 4.03 3.42
CA ARG A 39 27.76 4.10 2.17
C ARG A 39 27.48 2.71 1.60
N ARG A 40 28.49 1.83 1.59
CA ARG A 40 28.34 0.44 1.15
C ARG A 40 27.41 -0.37 2.06
N ASP A 41 27.47 -0.16 3.37
CA ASP A 41 26.56 -0.82 4.31
C ASP A 41 25.11 -0.39 4.07
N LEU A 42 24.87 0.92 3.90
CA LEU A 42 23.56 1.46 3.57
C LEU A 42 23.07 0.99 2.19
N ASP A 43 23.96 0.84 1.19
CA ASP A 43 23.62 0.27 -0.12
C ASP A 43 23.11 -1.16 -0.01
N ARG A 44 23.72 -1.98 0.86
CA ARG A 44 23.26 -3.35 1.11
C ARG A 44 21.89 -3.35 1.77
N LEU A 45 21.71 -2.52 2.80
CA LEU A 45 20.44 -2.44 3.53
C LEU A 45 19.29 -1.88 2.68
N GLU A 46 19.58 -0.96 1.75
CA GLU A 46 18.59 -0.47 0.77
C GLU A 46 18.20 -1.55 -0.24
N LYS A 47 19.18 -2.31 -0.76
CA LYS A 47 18.90 -3.45 -1.65
C LYS A 47 18.08 -4.56 -0.97
N GLU A 48 18.24 -4.71 0.34
CA GLU A 48 17.43 -5.61 1.17
C GLU A 48 16.06 -5.02 1.55
N GLY A 49 15.74 -3.79 1.15
CA GLY A 49 14.46 -3.14 1.45
C GLY A 49 14.27 -2.81 2.93
N ARG A 50 15.35 -2.64 3.69
CA ARG A 50 15.31 -2.34 5.14
C ARG A 50 15.25 -0.85 5.46
N LEU A 51 15.81 -0.01 4.59
CA LEU A 51 15.84 1.44 4.69
C LEU A 51 15.90 2.07 3.28
N ARG A 52 15.73 3.39 3.18
CA ARG A 52 15.90 4.13 1.92
C ARG A 52 17.05 5.12 2.07
N LYS A 53 17.96 5.16 1.11
CA LYS A 53 19.03 6.16 1.09
C LYS A 53 18.48 7.53 0.75
N VAL A 54 19.10 8.54 1.33
CA VAL A 54 18.89 9.95 1.01
C VAL A 54 20.25 10.64 0.92
N TYR A 55 20.27 11.90 0.49
CA TYR A 55 21.52 12.65 0.45
C TYR A 55 22.17 12.71 1.85
N GLY A 56 23.37 12.12 1.97
CA GLY A 56 24.16 12.12 3.22
C GLY A 56 23.74 11.11 4.30
N GLY A 57 22.78 10.20 4.03
CA GLY A 57 22.24 9.32 5.05
C GLY A 57 21.25 8.27 4.56
N ALA A 58 20.45 7.76 5.48
CA ALA A 58 19.32 6.88 5.19
C ALA A 58 18.14 7.22 6.10
N VAL A 59 16.93 6.94 5.63
CA VAL A 59 15.68 7.11 6.35
C VAL A 59 14.95 5.79 6.46
N ARG A 60 14.12 5.67 7.50
CA ARG A 60 13.23 4.52 7.67
C ARG A 60 12.32 4.41 6.46
N ILE A 61 12.17 3.20 5.92
CA ILE A 61 11.06 2.92 5.01
C ILE A 61 9.81 2.96 5.89
N ARG A 62 9.06 4.06 5.83
CA ARG A 62 7.73 4.11 6.44
C ARG A 62 6.90 3.01 5.79
N SER A 63 6.44 2.05 6.59
CA SER A 63 5.52 0.98 6.19
C SER A 63 4.20 1.51 5.64
N GLU A 64 3.93 2.82 5.77
CA GLU A 64 2.85 3.53 5.09
C GLU A 64 2.93 3.44 3.55
N MET A 65 4.07 3.05 2.96
CA MET A 65 4.25 2.97 1.50
C MET A 65 4.16 1.57 0.87
N ILE A 66 4.13 0.48 1.66
CA ILE A 66 3.85 -0.85 1.10
C ILE A 66 2.42 -1.20 1.49
N GLU A 67 1.50 -0.74 0.66
CA GLU A 67 0.11 -1.13 0.79
C GLU A 67 0.00 -2.66 0.69
N PRO A 68 -0.58 -3.35 1.70
CA PRO A 68 -0.73 -4.80 1.64
C PRO A 68 -1.54 -5.20 0.41
N THR A 69 -1.34 -6.43 -0.08
CA THR A 69 -2.04 -6.91 -1.28
C THR A 69 -3.55 -6.71 -1.15
N PHE A 70 -4.25 -6.51 -2.27
CA PHE A 70 -5.70 -6.35 -2.26
C PHE A 70 -6.40 -7.45 -1.46
N LEU A 71 -5.95 -8.70 -1.59
CA LEU A 71 -6.47 -9.84 -0.83
C LEU A 71 -6.29 -9.66 0.68
N LYS A 72 -5.07 -9.32 1.14
CA LYS A 72 -4.81 -9.05 2.56
C LYS A 72 -5.64 -7.89 3.07
N ARG A 73 -5.74 -6.81 2.28
CA ARG A 73 -6.59 -5.66 2.61
C ARG A 73 -8.05 -6.08 2.73
N SER A 74 -8.55 -6.95 1.86
CA SER A 74 -9.96 -7.37 1.90
C SER A 74 -10.31 -8.13 3.17
N GLN A 75 -9.33 -8.78 3.81
CA GLN A 75 -9.50 -9.50 5.07
C GLN A 75 -9.33 -8.57 6.29
N MET A 76 -8.50 -7.54 6.19
CA MET A 76 -8.32 -6.57 7.27
C MET A 76 -9.55 -5.69 7.44
N HIS A 77 -10.06 -5.61 8.68
CA HIS A 77 -11.22 -4.79 9.06
C HIS A 77 -12.46 -5.05 8.19
N GLN A 78 -12.67 -6.33 7.82
CA GLN A 78 -13.74 -6.70 6.90
C GLN A 78 -15.12 -6.31 7.43
N SER A 79 -15.40 -6.53 8.72
CA SER A 79 -16.66 -6.15 9.36
C SER A 79 -16.93 -4.65 9.27
N GLU A 80 -15.92 -3.84 9.53
CA GLU A 80 -16.01 -2.38 9.48
C GLU A 80 -16.25 -1.91 8.05
N LYS A 81 -15.57 -2.52 7.08
CA LYS A 81 -15.77 -2.21 5.66
C LYS A 81 -17.16 -2.58 5.19
N GLN A 82 -17.73 -3.69 5.65
CA GLN A 82 -19.11 -4.07 5.34
C GLN A 82 -20.10 -3.03 5.88
N VAL A 83 -19.91 -2.57 7.13
CA VAL A 83 -20.76 -1.53 7.71
C VAL A 83 -20.65 -0.22 6.92
N ILE A 84 -19.42 0.19 6.57
CA ILE A 84 -19.20 1.38 5.74
C ILE A 84 -19.83 1.21 4.36
N GLY A 85 -19.63 0.06 3.72
CA GLY A 85 -20.14 -0.26 2.40
C GLY A 85 -21.66 -0.20 2.34
N LYS A 86 -22.32 -0.80 3.33
CA LYS A 86 -23.78 -0.78 3.48
C LYS A 86 -24.31 0.64 3.68
N LEU A 87 -23.70 1.41 4.58
CA LEU A 87 -24.11 2.79 4.83
C LEU A 87 -23.94 3.64 3.56
N ALA A 88 -22.77 3.59 2.92
CA ALA A 88 -22.52 4.35 1.70
C ALA A 88 -23.48 3.96 0.56
N ALA A 89 -23.76 2.66 0.36
CA ALA A 89 -24.74 2.22 -0.63
C ALA A 89 -26.16 2.73 -0.36
N SER A 90 -26.53 2.88 0.93
CA SER A 90 -27.83 3.43 1.32
C SER A 90 -28.00 4.93 1.04
N LEU A 91 -26.88 5.65 0.84
CA LEU A 91 -26.88 7.07 0.48
C LEU A 91 -27.05 7.31 -1.02
N VAL A 92 -26.94 6.27 -1.85
CA VAL A 92 -27.11 6.39 -3.31
C VAL A 92 -28.59 6.51 -3.65
N GLU A 93 -28.97 7.63 -4.24
CA GLU A 93 -30.35 7.95 -4.60
C GLU A 93 -30.78 7.31 -5.92
N TYR A 94 -32.06 7.41 -6.24
CA TYR A 94 -32.64 6.81 -7.43
C TYR A 94 -32.12 7.46 -8.71
N GLY A 95 -31.68 6.65 -9.67
CA GLY A 95 -31.21 7.14 -10.96
C GLY A 95 -29.79 7.73 -10.94
N GLU A 96 -29.09 7.67 -9.80
CA GLU A 96 -27.76 8.24 -9.68
C GLU A 96 -26.69 7.43 -10.44
N THR A 97 -25.62 8.15 -10.78
CA THR A 97 -24.40 7.55 -11.32
C THR A 97 -23.27 7.71 -10.31
N VAL A 98 -22.68 6.60 -9.89
CA VAL A 98 -21.60 6.57 -8.90
C VAL A 98 -20.31 6.05 -9.52
N ILE A 99 -19.19 6.67 -9.14
CA ILE A 99 -17.85 6.21 -9.52
C ILE A 99 -17.28 5.44 -8.34
N LEU A 100 -16.91 4.17 -8.56
CA LEU A 100 -16.22 3.33 -7.57
C LEU A 100 -14.79 3.06 -8.04
N ASP A 101 -13.82 3.60 -7.31
CA ASP A 101 -12.40 3.38 -7.56
C ASP A 101 -11.89 2.08 -6.89
N ASN A 102 -10.64 1.74 -7.15
CA ASN A 102 -9.96 0.57 -6.60
C ASN A 102 -9.82 0.68 -5.08
N GLY A 103 -10.59 -0.14 -4.36
CA GLY A 103 -10.53 -0.20 -2.91
C GLY A 103 -11.25 -1.43 -2.36
N THR A 104 -10.73 -1.96 -1.27
CA THR A 104 -11.39 -3.07 -0.57
C THR A 104 -12.65 -2.62 0.17
N THR A 105 -12.72 -1.34 0.56
CA THR A 105 -13.94 -0.75 1.14
C THR A 105 -14.97 -0.43 0.07
N THR A 106 -14.55 0.09 -1.10
CA THR A 106 -15.46 0.38 -2.23
C THR A 106 -16.05 -0.90 -2.83
N LEU A 107 -15.34 -2.02 -2.73
CA LEU A 107 -15.88 -3.34 -3.07
C LEU A 107 -17.09 -3.72 -2.22
N GLU A 108 -17.11 -3.37 -0.93
CA GLU A 108 -18.29 -3.60 -0.08
C GLU A 108 -19.47 -2.71 -0.50
N ILE A 109 -19.22 -1.49 -0.99
CA ILE A 109 -20.28 -0.63 -1.56
C ILE A 109 -20.90 -1.34 -2.77
N MET A 110 -20.08 -1.85 -3.69
CA MET A 110 -20.55 -2.58 -4.87
C MET A 110 -21.44 -3.77 -4.50
N ARG A 111 -21.04 -4.56 -3.49
CA ARG A 111 -21.84 -5.70 -3.01
C ARG A 111 -23.21 -5.29 -2.47
N HIS A 112 -23.31 -4.12 -1.86
CA HIS A 112 -24.57 -3.58 -1.33
C HIS A 112 -25.42 -2.83 -2.36
N LEU A 113 -24.87 -2.57 -3.55
CA LEU A 113 -25.63 -2.02 -4.69
C LEU A 113 -26.20 -3.11 -5.61
N LYS A 114 -25.94 -4.39 -5.36
CA LYS A 114 -26.26 -5.48 -6.30
C LYS A 114 -27.71 -5.49 -6.82
N ASP A 115 -28.68 -5.19 -5.96
CA ASP A 115 -30.11 -5.21 -6.31
C ASP A 115 -30.62 -3.86 -6.88
N ARG A 116 -29.74 -2.88 -7.11
CA ARG A 116 -30.09 -1.52 -7.58
C ARG A 116 -30.07 -1.42 -9.10
N ALA A 117 -31.15 -1.87 -9.74
CA ALA A 117 -31.33 -1.75 -11.20
C ALA A 117 -31.41 -0.28 -11.68
N ASP A 118 -31.71 0.65 -10.79
CA ASP A 118 -31.86 2.09 -11.03
C ASP A 118 -30.53 2.86 -11.04
N VAL A 119 -29.42 2.24 -10.63
CA VAL A 119 -28.13 2.91 -10.47
C VAL A 119 -27.20 2.59 -11.63
N THR A 120 -26.40 3.59 -12.04
CA THR A 120 -25.24 3.37 -12.91
C THR A 120 -23.95 3.42 -12.10
N VAL A 121 -23.11 2.40 -12.22
CA VAL A 121 -21.77 2.35 -11.63
C VAL A 121 -20.73 2.54 -12.72
N ILE A 122 -19.75 3.41 -12.48
CA ILE A 122 -18.56 3.56 -13.31
C ILE A 122 -17.35 3.10 -12.49
N THR A 123 -16.50 2.25 -13.04
CA THR A 123 -15.28 1.80 -12.37
C THR A 123 -14.14 1.56 -13.35
N ASN A 124 -12.92 1.80 -12.91
CA ASN A 124 -11.67 1.38 -13.57
C ASN A 124 -11.06 0.14 -12.87
N ALA A 125 -11.68 -0.36 -11.80
CA ALA A 125 -11.12 -1.40 -10.95
C ALA A 125 -11.66 -2.78 -11.32
N VAL A 126 -10.77 -3.67 -11.76
CA VAL A 126 -11.13 -5.06 -12.12
C VAL A 126 -11.88 -5.79 -11.01
N PRO A 127 -11.50 -5.71 -9.71
CA PRO A 127 -12.25 -6.38 -8.64
C PRO A 127 -13.71 -5.92 -8.51
N ILE A 128 -13.95 -4.61 -8.71
CA ILE A 128 -15.32 -4.04 -8.69
C ILE A 128 -16.10 -4.55 -9.90
N LEU A 129 -15.49 -4.52 -11.09
CA LEU A 129 -16.10 -5.03 -12.32
C LEU A 129 -16.49 -6.51 -12.18
N THR A 130 -15.58 -7.36 -11.70
CA THR A 130 -15.86 -8.79 -11.51
C THR A 130 -17.03 -9.01 -10.56
N CYS A 131 -17.05 -8.31 -9.42
CA CYS A 131 -18.18 -8.39 -8.48
C CYS A 131 -19.50 -7.90 -9.09
N ALA A 132 -19.46 -6.83 -9.89
CA ALA A 132 -20.66 -6.33 -10.55
C ALA A 132 -21.20 -7.32 -11.59
N LEU A 133 -20.33 -7.98 -12.36
CA LEU A 133 -20.73 -8.97 -13.37
C LEU A 133 -21.39 -10.22 -12.78
N GLU A 134 -21.17 -10.52 -11.50
CA GLU A 134 -21.77 -11.67 -10.82
C GLU A 134 -23.22 -11.42 -10.40
N GLU A 135 -23.51 -10.26 -9.78
CA GLU A 135 -24.82 -10.04 -9.10
C GLU A 135 -25.46 -8.65 -9.34
N PHE A 136 -24.80 -7.69 -10.00
CA PHE A 136 -25.35 -6.33 -10.12
C PHE A 136 -26.41 -6.20 -11.22
N GLN A 137 -27.59 -5.74 -10.84
CA GLN A 137 -28.74 -5.56 -11.74
C GLN A 137 -28.74 -4.22 -12.49
N GLY A 138 -27.95 -3.24 -12.03
CA GLY A 138 -27.86 -1.92 -12.64
C GLY A 138 -26.89 -1.86 -13.82
N LYS A 139 -26.63 -0.64 -14.29
CA LYS A 139 -25.73 -0.42 -15.43
C LYS A 139 -24.29 -0.30 -14.94
N ILE A 140 -23.38 -1.12 -15.46
CA ILE A 140 -21.94 -1.01 -15.19
C ILE A 140 -21.22 -0.41 -16.42
N ILE A 141 -20.34 0.55 -16.18
CA ILE A 141 -19.43 1.13 -17.18
C ILE A 141 -18.00 0.91 -16.71
N PHE A 142 -17.20 0.22 -17.52
CA PHE A 142 -15.78 0.02 -17.23
C PHE A 142 -14.93 1.07 -17.96
N ALA A 143 -14.22 1.88 -17.20
CA ALA A 143 -13.31 2.91 -17.72
C ALA A 143 -11.91 2.33 -17.93
N GLY A 144 -11.44 2.32 -19.19
CA GLY A 144 -10.08 1.89 -19.55
C GLY A 144 -9.03 2.97 -19.28
N GLY A 145 -7.75 2.65 -19.54
CA GLY A 145 -6.63 3.56 -19.37
C GLY A 145 -5.30 2.84 -19.15
N GLU A 146 -4.30 3.57 -18.64
CA GLU A 146 -3.01 3.01 -18.24
C GLU A 146 -3.14 2.22 -16.94
N VAL A 147 -2.54 1.03 -16.90
CA VAL A 147 -2.63 0.12 -15.75
C VAL A 147 -1.31 0.15 -14.99
N ASN A 148 -1.37 0.48 -13.70
CA ASN A 148 -0.24 0.30 -12.80
C ASN A 148 -0.29 -1.12 -12.18
N PRO A 149 0.70 -1.99 -12.47
CA PRO A 149 0.71 -3.39 -12.00
C PRO A 149 0.74 -3.54 -10.47
N SER A 150 1.14 -2.52 -9.71
CA SER A 150 1.18 -2.59 -8.24
C SER A 150 -0.18 -2.75 -7.59
N TYR A 151 -1.27 -2.44 -8.30
CA TYR A 151 -2.65 -2.49 -7.81
C TYR A 151 -3.41 -3.77 -8.17
N GLN A 152 -2.78 -4.72 -8.86
CA GLN A 152 -3.43 -5.99 -9.17
C GLN A 152 -3.48 -6.89 -7.92
N PRO A 153 -4.59 -7.63 -7.70
CA PRO A 153 -4.58 -8.72 -6.74
C PRO A 153 -3.50 -9.71 -7.18
N GLN A 154 -2.43 -9.80 -6.38
CA GLN A 154 -1.39 -10.80 -6.59
C GLN A 154 -2.05 -12.18 -6.58
N ARG A 155 -1.83 -12.95 -7.65
CA ARG A 155 -2.32 -14.33 -7.75
C ARG A 155 -1.77 -15.13 -6.55
N ALA A 156 -2.65 -15.90 -5.93
CA ALA A 156 -2.30 -16.85 -4.88
C ALA A 156 -1.34 -17.93 -5.39
#